data_AF-X0PLL5-F1
#
_entry.id   AF-X0PLL5-F1
#
_cell.length_a   1.000
_cell.length_b   1.000
_cell.length_c   1.000
_cell.angle_alpha   90.00
_cell.angle_beta   90.00
_cell.angle_gamma   90.00
#
_symmetry.space_group_name_H-M   'P 1'
#
loop_
_entity.id
_entity.type
_entity.pdbx_description
1 polymer ?
#
loop_
_entity_poly.entity_id
_entity_poly.type
_entity_poly.pdbx_seq_one_letter_code
_entity_poly.pdbx_strand_id
1 'polypeptide(L)' 'MSTTDTRSPQNVTTAATTFSSTTDLTSALIRAAIAHGEHEKRTGAADPNWPDWYAAYMVAEQAGTEPPL' A
#
# COMPACT_ATOMS: atom_id res chain seq x y z
N MET A 1 5.58 22.22 -37.89
CA MET A 1 6.00 21.22 -36.89
C MET A 1 4.99 21.29 -35.76
N SER A 2 4.06 20.34 -35.72
CA SER A 2 3.02 20.28 -34.68
C SER A 2 3.10 18.91 -34.03
N THR A 3 3.72 18.83 -32.86
CA THR A 3 3.68 17.61 -32.05
C THR A 3 2.82 17.92 -30.84
N THR A 4 1.52 17.65 -30.96
CA THR A 4 0.64 17.57 -29.80
C THR A 4 0.97 16.25 -29.10
N ASP A 5 1.84 16.31 -28.10
CA ASP A 5 1.98 15.23 -27.13
C ASP A 5 0.69 15.19 -26.30
N THR A 6 -0.30 14.45 -26.78
CA THR A 6 -1.50 14.14 -26.00
C THR A 6 -1.08 13.13 -24.95
N ARG A 7 -0.59 13.62 -23.81
CA ARG A 7 -0.50 12.81 -22.59
C ARG A 7 -1.93 12.40 -22.24
N SER A 8 -2.31 11.19 -22.63
CA SER A 8 -3.57 10.57 -22.20
C SER A 8 -3.68 10.74 -20.68
N PRO A 9 -4.86 11.10 -20.16
CA PRO A 9 -5.06 11.09 -18.73
C PRO A 9 -4.79 9.66 -18.26
N GLN A 10 -3.76 9.51 -17.42
CA GLN A 10 -3.51 8.27 -16.72
C GLN A 10 -4.80 8.00 -15.94
N ASN A 11 -5.57 7.00 -16.34
CA ASN A 11 -6.76 6.61 -15.59
C ASN A 11 -6.27 6.00 -14.28
N VAL A 12 -6.13 6.83 -13.25
CA VAL A 12 -5.83 6.39 -11.90
C VAL A 12 -7.12 5.77 -11.38
N THR A 13 -7.40 4.53 -11.80
CA THR A 13 -8.46 3.74 -11.19
C THR A 13 -8.05 3.58 -9.73
N THR A 14 -8.71 4.30 -8.83
CA THR A 14 -8.67 3.99 -7.40
C THR A 14 -9.34 2.62 -7.24
N ALA A 15 -8.58 1.56 -7.40
CA ALA A 15 -9.07 0.20 -7.21
C ALA A 15 -9.53 0.08 -5.75
N ALA A 16 -10.76 -0.39 -5.54
CA ALA A 16 -11.24 -0.66 -4.20
C ALA A 16 -10.34 -1.73 -3.55
N THR A 17 -9.88 -1.47 -2.33
CA THR A 17 -9.15 -2.47 -1.52
C THR A 17 -10.18 -3.41 -0.90
N THR A 18 -10.28 -4.63 -1.41
CA THR A 18 -11.29 -5.61 -1.00
C THR A 18 -10.65 -6.95 -0.67
N PHE A 19 -11.18 -7.64 0.33
CA PHE A 19 -10.77 -9.00 0.70
C PHE A 19 -11.98 -9.94 0.59
N SER A 20 -11.77 -11.12 0.01
CA SER A 20 -12.85 -12.09 -0.23
C SER A 20 -13.36 -12.77 1.05
N SER A 21 -12.57 -12.74 2.12
CA SER A 21 -12.93 -13.34 3.41
C SER A 21 -12.20 -12.69 4.58
N THR A 22 -12.70 -12.94 5.80
CA THR A 22 -12.01 -12.57 7.04
C THR A 22 -10.63 -13.23 7.15
N THR A 23 -10.48 -14.45 6.63
CA THR A 23 -9.18 -15.16 6.61
C THR A 23 -8.17 -14.46 5.73
N ASP A 24 -8.59 -13.97 4.56
CA ASP A 24 -7.72 -13.23 3.65
C ASP A 24 -7.31 -11.88 4.24
N LEU A 25 -8.28 -11.18 4.86
CA LEU A 25 -8.02 -9.93 5.57
C LEU A 25 -7.05 -10.14 6.74
N THR A 26 -7.25 -11.20 7.53
CA THR A 26 -6.36 -11.54 8.66
C THR A 26 -4.94 -11.81 8.17
N SER A 27 -4.82 -12.57 7.08
CA SER A 27 -3.51 -12.87 6.48
C SER A 27 -2.80 -11.60 5.99
N ALA A 28 -3.53 -10.65 5.43
CA ALA A 28 -2.98 -9.36 5.02
C ALA A 28 -2.53 -8.49 6.21
N LEU A 29 -3.31 -8.46 7.30
CA LEU A 29 -2.93 -7.76 8.53
C LEU A 29 -1.67 -8.37 9.17
N ILE A 30 -1.50 -9.68 9.12
CA ILE A 30 -0.27 -10.35 9.61
C ILE A 30 0.94 -9.96 8.76
N ARG A 31 0.80 -9.92 7.43
CA ARG A 31 1.89 -9.46 6.55
C ARG A 31 2.24 -8.01 6.79
N ALA A 32 1.23 -7.14 6.96
CA ALA A 32 1.42 -5.74 7.33
C ALA A 32 2.19 -5.62 8.66
N ALA A 33 1.87 -6.43 9.67
CA ALA A 33 2.59 -6.45 10.95
C ALA A 33 4.06 -6.82 10.82
N ILE A 34 4.36 -7.84 10.02
CA ILE A 34 5.73 -8.27 9.76
C ILE A 34 6.52 -7.15 9.05
N ALA A 35 5.92 -6.55 8.01
CA ALA A 35 6.55 -5.47 7.26
C ALA A 35 6.73 -4.19 8.09
N HIS A 36 5.76 -3.86 8.94
CA HIS A 36 5.83 -2.70 9.85
C HIS A 36 6.94 -2.88 10.89
N GLY A 37 7.13 -4.08 11.42
CA GLY A 37 8.26 -4.38 12.30
C GLY A 37 9.64 -4.14 11.64
N GLU A 38 9.76 -4.34 10.33
CA GLU A 38 10.97 -3.97 9.59
C GLU A 38 11.07 -2.45 9.33
N HIS A 39 9.94 -1.79 9.11
CA HIS A 39 9.87 -0.32 9.02
C HIS A 39 10.36 0.34 10.32
N GLU A 40 9.85 -0.08 11.48
CA GLU A 40 10.27 0.46 12.78
C GLU A 40 11.75 0.22 13.07
N LYS A 41 12.31 -0.93 12.64
CA LYS A 41 13.76 -1.18 12.72
C LYS A 41 14.55 -0.22 11.83
N ARG A 42 14.05 0.08 10.62
CA ARG A 42 14.69 1.01 9.68
C ARG A 42 14.64 2.45 10.19
N THR A 43 13.52 2.87 10.78
CA THR A 43 13.34 4.24 11.31
C THR A 43 13.97 4.41 12.69
N GLY A 44 14.18 3.30 13.42
CA GLY A 44 14.73 3.31 14.78
C GLY A 44 13.75 3.79 15.84
N ALA A 45 12.46 3.89 15.50
CA ALA A 45 11.42 4.36 16.39
C ALA A 45 10.11 3.59 16.16
N ALA A 46 9.34 3.42 17.23
CA ALA A 46 7.99 2.90 17.12
C ALA A 46 7.12 3.91 16.37
N ASP A 47 6.25 3.43 15.50
CA ASP A 47 5.35 4.26 14.72
C ASP A 47 3.97 4.35 15.41
N PRO A 48 3.61 5.51 15.99
CA PRO A 48 2.32 5.68 16.65
C PRO A 48 1.14 5.66 15.67
N ASN A 49 1.38 5.85 14.37
CA ASN A 49 0.38 5.86 13.32
C ASN A 49 0.31 4.53 12.55
N TRP A 50 0.62 3.43 13.25
CA TRP A 50 0.55 2.07 12.70
C TRP A 50 -0.73 1.74 11.91
N PRO A 51 -1.96 2.24 12.24
CA PRO A 51 -3.14 1.91 11.46
C PRO A 51 -3.07 2.48 10.03
N ASP A 52 -2.58 3.71 9.89
CA ASP A 52 -2.43 4.37 8.60
C ASP A 52 -1.35 3.68 7.76
N TRP A 53 -0.26 3.28 8.40
CA TRP A 53 0.80 2.51 7.75
C TRP A 53 0.30 1.17 7.25
N TYR A 54 -0.47 0.43 8.06
CA TYR A 54 -1.08 -0.84 7.66
C TYR A 54 -2.02 -0.67 6.47
N ALA A 55 -2.88 0.34 6.50
CA ALA A 55 -3.80 0.62 5.40
C ALA A 55 -3.02 0.90 4.11
N ALA A 56 -1.99 1.76 4.16
CA ALA A 56 -1.15 2.06 3.02
C ALA A 56 -0.39 0.82 2.50
N TYR A 57 0.15 -0.01 3.40
CA TYR A 57 0.80 -1.27 3.04
C TYR A 57 -0.18 -2.23 2.35
N MET A 58 -1.38 -2.43 2.91
CA MET A 58 -2.37 -3.36 2.35
C MET A 58 -2.87 -2.91 0.98
N VAL A 59 -3.03 -1.60 0.77
CA VAL A 59 -3.34 -1.02 -0.55
C VAL A 59 -2.19 -1.27 -1.53
N ALA A 60 -0.96 -1.00 -1.12
CA ALA A 60 0.23 -1.18 -1.96
C ALA A 60 0.44 -2.66 -2.34
N GLU A 61 0.25 -3.57 -1.38
CA GLU A 61 0.37 -5.02 -1.59
C GLU A 61 -0.65 -5.53 -2.61
N GLN A 62 -1.92 -5.09 -2.51
CA GLN A 62 -2.94 -5.46 -3.50
C GLN A 62 -2.71 -4.83 -4.87
N ALA A 63 -2.14 -3.62 -4.91
CA ALA A 63 -1.78 -2.94 -6.15
C ALA A 63 -0.46 -3.45 -6.76
N GLY A 64 0.31 -4.27 -6.04
CA GLY A 64 1.64 -4.70 -6.45
C GLY A 64 2.65 -3.54 -6.52
N THR A 65 2.44 -2.49 -5.73
CA THR A 65 3.33 -1.32 -5.66
C THR A 65 4.27 -1.38 -4.46
N GLU A 66 5.21 -0.46 -4.38
CA GLU A 66 6.17 -0.40 -3.28
C GLU A 66 5.46 -0.12 -1.94
N PRO A 67 5.84 -0.80 -0.85
CA PRO A 67 5.30 -0.55 0.47
C PRO A 67 5.74 0.82 1.02
N PRO A 68 5.06 1.34 2.06
CA PRO A 68 5.43 2.61 2.67
C PRO A 68 6.86 2.60 3.23
N LEU A 69 7.52 3.75 3.12
CA LEU A 69 8.86 3.96 3.66
C LEU A 69 8.86 4.02 5.18
#